data_AF-A0A658QSE6-F1
#
_entry.id   AF-A0A658QSE6-F1
#
_cell.length_a   1.000
_cell.length_b   1.000
_cell.length_c   1.000
_cell.angle_alpha   90.00
_cell.angle_beta   90.00
_cell.angle_gamma   90.00
#
_symmetry.space_group_name_H-M   'P 1'
#
loop_
_entity.id
_entity.type
_entity.pdbx_description
1 polymer ?
#
loop_
_entity_poly.entity_id
_entity_poly.type
_entity_poly.pdbx_seq_one_letter_code
_entity_poly.pdbx_strand_id
1 'polypeptide(L)'
;MKTPSGILTILVALASGCAVASAHADALPNAQWRAAEMSMFDLIQNGYAIVGTTSVAARTSGLPGDVYMLQKTNSVYRCVETRATESAAARSSTPLRCAELVQPYRD
;
A
#
# COMPACT_ATOMS: atom_id res chain seq x y z
N MET A 1 -17.82 -10.56 -69.84
CA MET A 1 -16.64 -11.45 -69.79
C MET A 1 -16.71 -12.25 -68.49
N LYS A 2 -16.36 -13.54 -68.55
CA LYS A 2 -16.77 -14.62 -67.63
C LYS A 2 -15.55 -15.33 -67.05
N THR A 3 -15.56 -15.52 -65.71
CA THR A 3 -14.86 -16.55 -64.87
C THR A 3 -13.32 -16.55 -64.73
N PRO A 4 -12.70 -17.31 -63.80
CA PRO A 4 -13.12 -17.86 -62.48
C PRO A 4 -12.03 -17.85 -61.35
N SER A 5 -12.44 -18.20 -60.13
CA SER A 5 -11.84 -19.16 -59.16
C SER A 5 -10.31 -19.34 -59.01
N GLY A 6 -9.84 -19.35 -57.76
CA GLY A 6 -8.54 -19.92 -57.35
C GLY A 6 -8.02 -19.32 -56.03
N ILE A 7 -8.48 -19.81 -54.86
CA ILE A 7 -7.78 -20.80 -54.00
C ILE A 7 -6.63 -20.18 -53.17
N LEU A 8 -6.83 -20.26 -51.84
CA LEU A 8 -5.83 -20.47 -50.77
C LEU A 8 -4.68 -19.45 -50.73
N THR A 9 -4.40 -18.79 -49.62
CA THR A 9 -3.57 -19.26 -48.50
C THR A 9 -3.35 -17.95 -47.69
N ILE A 10 -3.51 -17.83 -46.37
CA ILE A 10 -2.57 -18.20 -45.31
C ILE A 10 -3.24 -17.70 -44.00
N LEU A 11 -3.33 -18.56 -42.99
CA LEU A 11 -3.57 -18.19 -41.60
C LEU A 11 -2.35 -17.43 -41.05
N VAL A 12 -2.48 -16.17 -40.60
CA VAL A 12 -1.49 -15.54 -39.70
C VAL A 12 -2.18 -14.63 -38.67
N ALA A 13 -1.91 -14.96 -37.40
CA ALA A 13 -1.89 -14.13 -36.19
C ALA A 13 -3.21 -13.44 -35.79
N LEU A 14 -4.00 -14.03 -34.89
CA LEU A 14 -3.83 -13.94 -33.43
C LEU A 14 -3.23 -12.63 -32.92
N ALA A 15 -4.08 -11.94 -32.15
CA ALA A 15 -3.76 -11.21 -30.93
C ALA A 15 -2.72 -10.09 -31.06
N SER A 16 -3.18 -8.86 -30.87
CA SER A 16 -2.77 -8.02 -29.73
C SER A 16 -3.23 -6.59 -29.98
N GLY A 17 -4.31 -6.21 -29.33
CA GLY A 17 -4.83 -4.84 -29.40
C GLY A 17 -5.57 -4.43 -28.15
N CYS A 18 -5.28 -5.06 -27.00
CA CYS A 18 -5.67 -4.48 -25.72
C CYS A 18 -4.60 -3.42 -25.42
N ALA A 19 -4.79 -2.22 -25.96
CA ALA A 19 -4.07 -1.03 -25.53
C ALA A 19 -4.50 -0.77 -24.07
N VAL A 20 -3.82 -1.43 -23.14
CA VAL A 20 -3.85 -1.06 -21.72
C VAL A 20 -3.35 0.36 -21.65
N ALA A 21 -4.28 1.29 -21.41
CA ALA A 21 -3.96 2.65 -21.05
C ALA A 21 -3.01 2.58 -19.84
N SER A 22 -1.73 2.87 -20.08
CA SER A 22 -0.75 3.12 -19.05
C SER A 22 -1.09 4.45 -18.38
N ALA A 23 -2.12 4.42 -17.52
CA ALA A 23 -2.26 5.39 -16.47
C ALA A 23 -1.00 5.25 -15.61
N HIS A 24 -0.08 6.18 -15.79
CA HIS A 24 1.04 6.43 -14.91
C HIS A 24 0.45 6.81 -13.57
N ALA A 25 0.14 5.81 -12.74
CA ALA A 25 -0.06 6.04 -11.33
C ALA A 25 1.30 6.50 -10.81
N ASP A 26 1.45 7.81 -10.60
CA ASP A 26 2.54 8.35 -9.80
C ASP A 26 2.64 7.51 -8.54
N ALA A 27 3.73 6.75 -8.40
CA ALA A 27 3.96 5.91 -7.26
C ALA A 27 4.20 6.80 -6.05
N LEU A 28 3.13 7.32 -5.45
CA LEU A 28 3.23 7.94 -4.14
C LEU A 28 3.84 6.90 -3.20
N PRO A 29 4.84 7.25 -2.38
CA PRO A 29 5.46 6.33 -1.44
C PRO A 29 4.46 5.72 -0.42
N ASN A 30 3.26 6.28 -0.31
CA ASN A 30 2.16 5.80 0.51
C ASN A 30 1.02 5.13 -0.28
N ALA A 31 1.16 4.92 -1.60
CA ALA A 31 0.09 4.40 -2.45
C ALA A 31 -0.40 3.00 -2.02
N GLN A 32 0.42 2.26 -1.28
CA GLN A 32 0.09 0.93 -0.75
C GLN A 32 -0.65 0.94 0.60
N TRP A 33 -0.65 2.07 1.31
CA TRP A 33 -1.22 2.19 2.65
C TRP A 33 -2.45 3.09 2.61
N ARG A 34 -3.62 2.52 2.88
CA ARG A 34 -4.89 3.26 2.95
C ARG A 34 -5.15 3.68 4.38
N ALA A 35 -5.47 4.95 4.61
CA ALA A 35 -5.85 5.43 5.94
C ALA A 35 -6.99 4.58 6.53
N ALA A 36 -6.86 4.20 7.79
CA ALA A 36 -7.85 3.41 8.52
C ALA A 36 -8.42 4.22 9.67
N GLU A 37 -9.73 4.11 9.87
CA GLU A 37 -10.44 4.76 10.98
C GLU A 37 -10.27 4.00 12.32
N MET A 38 -9.71 2.79 12.29
CA MET A 38 -9.46 1.99 13.49
C MET A 38 -8.25 2.52 14.27
N SER A 39 -8.41 2.67 15.58
CA SER A 39 -7.28 2.96 16.46
C SER A 39 -6.40 1.71 16.66
N MET A 40 -5.15 1.91 17.08
CA MET A 40 -4.26 0.79 17.45
C MET A 40 -4.83 -0.04 18.59
N PHE A 41 -5.54 0.60 19.54
CA PHE A 41 -6.20 -0.10 20.63
C PHE A 41 -7.32 -1.01 20.11
N ASP A 42 -8.12 -0.54 19.15
CA ASP A 42 -9.15 -1.37 18.50
C ASP A 42 -8.52 -2.54 17.76
N LEU A 43 -7.42 -2.34 17.04
CA LEU A 43 -6.70 -3.41 16.35
C LEU A 43 -6.24 -4.49 17.33
N ILE A 44 -5.62 -4.11 18.45
CA ILE A 44 -5.16 -5.06 19.48
C ILE A 44 -6.34 -5.84 20.07
N GLN A 45 -7.44 -5.15 20.43
CA GLN A 45 -8.66 -5.80 20.93
C GLN A 45 -9.28 -6.76 19.91
N ASN A 46 -9.17 -6.46 18.62
CA ASN A 46 -9.62 -7.32 17.52
C ASN A 46 -8.65 -8.48 17.21
N GLY A 47 -7.59 -8.66 18.00
CA GLY A 47 -6.65 -9.77 17.90
C GLY A 47 -5.54 -9.57 16.87
N TYR A 48 -5.24 -8.33 16.48
CA TYR A 48 -4.03 -8.02 15.72
C TYR A 48 -2.82 -7.97 16.66
N ALA A 49 -1.77 -8.70 16.30
CA ALA A 49 -0.52 -8.72 17.05
C ALA A 49 0.47 -7.70 16.49
N ILE A 50 1.23 -7.03 17.37
CA ILE A 50 2.37 -6.20 16.95
C ILE A 50 3.49 -7.15 16.50
N VAL A 51 3.84 -7.10 15.22
CA VAL A 51 4.87 -7.96 14.60
C VAL A 51 6.19 -7.24 14.36
N GLY A 52 6.19 -5.91 14.46
CA GLY A 52 7.40 -5.11 14.31
C GLY A 52 7.23 -3.68 14.77
N THR A 53 8.32 -3.10 15.27
CA THR A 53 8.38 -1.70 15.66
C THR A 53 9.63 -1.08 15.04
N THR A 54 9.50 0.09 14.44
CA THR A 54 10.63 0.86 13.92
C THR A 54 10.59 2.25 14.51
N SER A 55 11.68 2.67 15.14
CA SER A 55 11.83 4.03 15.63
C SER A 55 12.65 4.84 14.63
N VAL A 56 12.10 5.96 14.18
CA VAL A 56 12.82 6.91 13.33
C VAL A 56 13.29 8.05 14.21
N ALA A 57 14.60 8.15 14.40
CA ALA A 57 15.21 9.32 15.03
C ALA A 57 14.94 10.57 14.18
N ALA A 58 14.73 11.71 14.85
CA ALA A 58 14.53 12.99 14.18
C ALA A 58 15.72 13.25 13.22
N ARG A 59 15.45 13.31 11.91
CA ARG A 59 16.41 13.78 10.90
C ARG A 59 16.06 15.24 10.57
N THR A 60 16.96 15.93 9.89
CA THR A 60 16.87 17.35 9.51
C THR A 60 15.56 17.79 8.82
N SER A 61 14.69 16.86 8.40
CA SER A 61 13.42 17.15 7.73
C SER A 61 12.20 16.38 8.27
N GLY A 62 12.23 15.84 9.49
CA GLY A 62 11.09 15.07 10.02
C GLY A 62 11.02 14.97 11.54
N LEU A 63 9.80 14.88 12.08
CA LEU A 63 9.56 14.61 13.48
C LEU A 63 10.00 13.17 13.82
N PRO A 64 10.62 12.95 14.99
CA PRO A 64 10.88 11.60 15.47
C PRO A 64 9.55 10.88 15.64
N GLY A 65 9.51 9.59 15.31
CA GLY A 65 8.27 8.83 15.43
C GLY A 65 8.51 7.34 15.45
N ASP A 66 7.59 6.63 16.10
CA ASP A 66 7.58 5.17 16.11
C ASP A 66 6.53 4.67 15.12
N VAL A 67 6.89 3.62 14.41
CA VAL A 67 6.03 2.91 13.48
C VAL A 67 5.81 1.52 14.04
N TYR A 68 4.55 1.17 14.26
CA TYR A 68 4.10 -0.13 14.72
C TYR A 68 3.44 -0.87 13.56
N MET A 69 3.92 -2.08 13.29
CA MET A 69 3.30 -2.99 12.32
C MET A 69 2.47 -4.01 13.07
N LEU A 70 1.19 -4.07 12.75
CA LEU A 70 0.23 -5.01 13.31
C LEU A 70 -0.26 -5.97 12.23
N GLN A 71 -0.40 -7.25 12.56
CA GLN A 71 -0.84 -8.26 11.61
C GLN A 71 -1.87 -9.20 12.23
N LYS A 72 -2.84 -9.59 11.41
CA LYS A 72 -3.77 -10.68 11.67
C LYS A 72 -4.07 -11.38 10.35
N THR A 73 -3.80 -12.67 10.28
CA THR A 73 -4.00 -13.49 9.06
C THR A 73 -3.40 -12.82 7.82
N ASN A 74 -4.24 -12.24 6.96
CA ASN A 74 -3.88 -11.63 5.68
C ASN A 74 -4.01 -10.10 5.67
N SER A 75 -4.28 -9.48 6.82
CA SER A 75 -4.36 -8.02 6.95
C SER A 75 -3.19 -7.48 7.78
N VAL A 76 -2.60 -6.40 7.27
CA VAL A 76 -1.46 -5.71 7.88
C VAL A 76 -1.85 -4.25 8.07
N TYR A 77 -1.60 -3.74 9.26
CA TYR A 77 -1.79 -2.35 9.62
C TYR A 77 -0.44 -1.73 9.99
N ARG A 78 -0.25 -0.49 9.56
CA ARG A 78 0.86 0.37 9.96
C ARG A 78 0.30 1.53 10.76
N CYS A 79 0.72 1.61 12.01
CA CYS A 79 0.35 2.68 12.91
C CYS A 79 1.56 3.56 13.21
N VAL A 80 1.45 4.86 13.00
CA VAL A 80 2.54 5.82 13.22
C VAL A 80 2.21 6.71 14.41
N GLU A 81 3.10 6.71 15.38
CA GLU A 81 3.12 7.66 16.48
C GLU A 81 4.16 8.75 16.19
N THR A 82 3.68 9.96 15.88
CA THR A 82 4.57 11.12 15.75
C THR A 82 4.86 11.69 17.13
N ARG A 83 6.11 11.61 17.59
CA ARG A 83 6.51 12.22 18.86
C ARG A 83 6.80 13.70 18.62
N ALA A 84 6.10 14.58 19.35
CA ALA A 84 6.50 15.97 19.43
C ALA A 84 7.91 16.04 20.06
N THR A 85 8.74 16.97 19.59
CA THR A 85 10.10 17.21 20.11
C THR A 85 10.12 17.72 21.56
N GLU A 86 8.95 18.01 22.14
CA GLU A 86 8.82 18.45 23.52
C GLU A 86 8.43 17.27 24.43
N SER A 87 9.39 16.89 25.28
CA SER A 87 9.24 16.03 26.45
C SER A 87 8.92 14.55 26.17
N ALA A 88 9.93 13.70 26.40
CA ALA A 88 9.82 12.24 26.51
C ALA A 88 8.79 11.75 27.55
N ALA A 89 8.18 12.65 28.34
CA ALA A 89 7.12 12.36 29.29
C ALA A 89 5.69 12.45 28.69
N ALA A 90 5.52 13.04 27.50
CA ALA A 90 4.20 13.25 26.87
C ALA A 90 3.82 12.16 25.83
N ARG A 91 4.33 10.92 26.00
CA ARG A 91 4.03 9.76 25.12
C ARG A 91 2.55 9.32 25.07
N SER A 92 1.66 10.03 25.77
CA SER A 92 0.30 9.55 26.05
C SER A 92 -0.78 10.23 25.21
N SER A 93 -0.52 11.41 24.62
CA SER A 93 -1.54 12.19 23.90
C SER A 93 -1.26 12.43 22.42
N THR A 94 -0.13 11.95 21.90
CA THR A 94 0.20 12.12 20.48
C THR A 94 -0.72 11.26 19.60
N PRO A 95 -1.38 11.85 18.59
CA PRO A 95 -2.35 11.14 17.78
C PRO A 95 -1.66 10.06 16.96
N LEU A 96 -1.99 8.81 17.29
CA LEU A 96 -1.47 7.63 16.60
C LEU A 96 -2.37 7.34 15.38
N ARG A 97 -1.78 7.34 14.19
CA ARG A 97 -2.51 7.23 12.92
C ARG A 97 -2.24 5.88 12.27
N CYS A 98 -3.29 5.12 12.00
CA CYS A 98 -3.20 3.79 11.41
C CYS A 98 -3.62 3.79 9.94
N ALA A 99 -2.99 2.93 9.16
CA ALA A 99 -3.30 2.67 7.77
C ALA A 99 -3.24 1.16 7.49
N GLU A 100 -4.17 0.66 6.69
CA GLU A 100 -4.21 -0.73 6.25
C GLU A 100 -3.44 -0.90 4.93
N LEU A 101 -2.78 -2.03 4.78
CA LEU A 101 -2.14 -2.43 3.54
C LEU A 101 -3.20 -2.84 2.50
N VAL A 102 -3.24 -2.16 1.35
CA VAL A 102 -4.13 -2.51 0.23
C VAL A 102 -3.45 -3.41 -0.79
N GLN A 103 -4.19 -4.39 -1.33
CA GLN A 103 -3.77 -5.20 -2.48
C GLN A 103 -3.94 -4.42 -3.80
N PRO A 104 -3.15 -4.68 -4.87
CA PRO A 104 -2.30 -5.85 -5.07
C PRO A 104 -0.87 -5.62 -4.61
N TYR A 105 -0.50 -6.25 -3.50
CA TYR A 105 0.90 -6.40 -3.15
C TYR A 105 1.47 -7.52 -4.03
N ARG A 106 2.38 -7.15 -4.94
CA ARG A 106 3.21 -8.11 -5.69
C ARG A 106 4.61 -8.01 -5.12
N ASP A 107 5.10 -9.11 -4.56
CA ASP A 107 6.49 -9.28 -4.12
C ASP A 107 7.50 -9.06 -5.26
#